data_AF-A0A9X2ALF4-F1
#
_entry.id   AF-A0A9X2ALF4-F1
#
_cell.length_a   1.000
_cell.length_b   1.000
_cell.length_c   1.000
_cell.angle_alpha   90.00
_cell.angle_beta   90.00
_cell.angle_gamma   90.00
#
_symmetry.space_group_name_H-M   'P 1'
#
loop_
_entity.id
_entity.type
_entity.pdbx_description
1 polymer ?
#
loop_
_entity_poly.entity_id
_entity_poly.type
_entity_poly.pdbx_seq_one_letter_code
_entity_poly.pdbx_strand_id
1 'polypeptide(L)'
;MKEQVAIIKRKLDKEWSIVFNESNNIINLTTKLDLGVDFLLRTVKEIYRIFNEKEVAVQLNSNSEIIVMLKKSNKKYKRMYTSGCFDLFHYGHLNILEKTKKMCDYLIVGVSTDELILKEKGKVPVIPYHERKRVIESISCVDEVIAQVDKNKQKIVDDYQIDAISVGDDWKGRFPKTTCYIEYFKYTESVSSTILKNTLQLVK
;
A
#
# COMPACT_ATOMS: atom_id res chain seq x y z
N MET A 1 -31.83 -5.02 8.11
CA MET A 1 -30.76 -4.18 8.69
C MET A 1 -30.88 -2.81 8.05
N LYS A 2 -30.82 -1.73 8.85
CA LYS A 2 -31.07 -0.36 8.38
C LYS A 2 -29.91 0.10 7.50
N GLU A 3 -30.20 0.54 6.28
CA GLU A 3 -29.25 1.25 5.42
C GLU A 3 -28.80 2.52 6.15
N GLN A 4 -27.51 2.63 6.48
CA GLN A 4 -26.94 3.88 6.95
C GLN A 4 -26.54 4.74 5.74
N VAL A 5 -27.37 5.72 5.42
CA VAL A 5 -27.10 6.70 4.37
C VAL A 5 -26.26 7.83 4.94
N ALA A 6 -24.95 7.85 4.67
CA ALA A 6 -24.12 9.01 4.94
C ALA A 6 -24.11 9.96 3.74
N ILE A 7 -24.89 11.04 3.79
CA ILE A 7 -24.94 12.07 2.75
C ILE A 7 -23.76 13.04 2.95
N ILE A 8 -22.67 12.86 2.22
CA ILE A 8 -21.60 13.86 2.18
C ILE A 8 -21.95 14.89 1.09
N LYS A 9 -22.48 16.05 1.48
CA LYS A 9 -22.65 17.20 0.59
C LYS A 9 -21.33 17.98 0.52
N ARG A 10 -20.48 17.71 -0.48
CA ARG A 10 -19.35 18.61 -0.79
C ARG A 10 -19.79 19.66 -1.80
N LYS A 11 -19.63 20.93 -1.44
CA LYS A 11 -20.02 22.10 -2.23
C LYS A 11 -19.00 22.28 -3.36
N LEU A 12 -19.29 21.72 -4.53
CA LEU A 12 -18.60 21.96 -5.80
C LEU A 12 -19.68 22.39 -6.80
N ASP A 13 -20.17 23.63 -6.66
CA ASP A 13 -21.15 24.35 -7.50
C ASP A 13 -22.46 23.65 -7.95
N LYS A 14 -22.67 22.36 -7.63
CA LYS A 14 -23.84 21.54 -7.95
C LYS A 14 -24.05 20.48 -6.87
N GLU A 15 -25.30 20.10 -6.63
CA GLU A 15 -25.68 19.17 -5.57
C GLU A 15 -25.28 17.73 -5.92
N TRP A 16 -24.27 17.21 -5.23
CA TRP A 16 -23.95 15.79 -5.20
C TRP A 16 -24.65 15.15 -3.99
N SER A 17 -25.26 13.97 -4.20
CA SER A 17 -25.59 13.07 -3.10
C SER A 17 -24.70 11.83 -3.16
N ILE A 18 -24.29 11.34 -1.99
CA ILE A 18 -23.53 10.11 -1.84
C ILE A 18 -24.38 9.16 -1.00
N VAL A 19 -24.64 7.94 -1.48
CA VAL A 19 -25.30 6.87 -0.73
C VAL A 19 -24.37 5.67 -0.63
N PHE A 20 -24.04 5.29 0.60
CA PHE A 20 -23.23 4.10 0.88
C PHE A 20 -24.13 2.88 1.04
N ASN A 21 -23.85 1.81 0.31
CA ASN A 21 -24.45 0.51 0.55
C ASN A 21 -23.39 -0.45 1.11
N GLU A 22 -23.46 -0.71 2.42
CA GLU A 22 -22.52 -1.59 3.14
C GLU A 22 -22.56 -3.04 2.64
N SER A 23 -23.66 -3.48 2.03
CA SER A 23 -23.80 -4.86 1.55
C SER A 23 -23.02 -5.09 0.25
N ASN A 24 -22.82 -4.05 -0.57
CA ASN A 24 -22.23 -4.16 -1.91
C ASN A 24 -21.03 -3.22 -2.17
N ASN A 25 -20.58 -2.42 -1.18
CA ASN A 25 -19.53 -1.39 -1.35
C ASN A 25 -19.82 -0.39 -2.49
N ILE A 26 -21.10 -0.15 -2.76
CA ILE A 26 -21.53 0.81 -3.78
C ILE A 26 -21.62 2.18 -3.11
N ILE A 27 -20.98 3.19 -3.70
CA ILE A 27 -21.09 4.58 -3.29
C ILE A 27 -21.87 5.30 -4.40
N ASN A 28 -23.21 5.32 -4.32
CA ASN A 28 -24.01 6.04 -5.30
C ASN A 28 -23.73 7.54 -5.15
N LEU A 29 -22.83 8.05 -5.96
CA LEU A 29 -22.78 9.46 -6.30
C LEU A 29 -23.98 9.72 -7.22
N THR A 30 -24.68 10.82 -7.03
CA THR A 30 -25.73 11.27 -7.95
C THR A 30 -25.56 12.77 -8.15
N THR A 31 -25.50 13.19 -9.41
CA THR A 31 -25.53 14.58 -9.83
C THR A 31 -26.51 14.69 -10.99
N LYS A 32 -27.27 15.78 -11.09
CA LYS A 32 -28.04 16.09 -12.30
C LYS A 32 -27.08 16.61 -13.37
N LEU A 33 -26.91 15.85 -14.44
CA LEU A 33 -26.24 16.30 -15.65
C LEU A 33 -27.21 17.11 -16.51
N ASP A 34 -27.12 18.43 -16.44
CA ASP A 34 -27.24 19.23 -17.66
C ASP A 34 -25.80 19.33 -18.18
N LEU A 35 -25.54 18.97 -19.45
CA LEU A 35 -24.35 19.27 -20.28
C LEU A 35 -23.58 18.06 -20.87
N GLY A 36 -22.94 18.32 -22.02
CA GLY A 36 -22.34 17.37 -22.96
C GLY A 36 -21.07 16.62 -22.52
N VAL A 37 -20.54 15.82 -23.46
CA VAL A 37 -19.53 14.75 -23.24
C VAL A 37 -18.27 15.21 -22.49
N ASP A 38 -17.81 16.44 -22.70
CA ASP A 38 -16.60 16.98 -22.03
C ASP A 38 -16.75 17.08 -20.51
N PHE A 39 -17.94 17.44 -20.03
CA PHE A 39 -18.20 17.53 -18.60
C PHE A 39 -18.14 16.13 -17.97
N LEU A 40 -18.74 15.15 -18.64
CA LEU A 40 -18.77 13.75 -18.21
C LEU A 40 -17.35 13.16 -18.10
N LEU A 41 -16.48 13.46 -19.07
CA LEU A 41 -15.06 13.09 -19.04
C LEU A 41 -14.30 13.69 -17.85
N ARG A 42 -14.54 14.98 -17.54
CA ARG A 42 -13.91 15.65 -16.38
C ARG A 42 -14.37 15.02 -15.07
N THR A 43 -15.67 14.77 -14.95
CA THR A 43 -16.26 14.13 -13.77
C THR A 43 -15.68 12.74 -13.53
N VAL A 44 -15.58 11.89 -14.56
CA VAL A 44 -14.98 10.55 -14.43
C VAL A 44 -13.51 10.62 -13.99
N LYS A 45 -12.73 11.55 -14.55
CA LYS A 45 -11.33 11.77 -14.13
C LYS A 45 -11.22 12.20 -12.67
N GLU A 46 -12.10 13.08 -12.22
CA GLU A 46 -12.11 13.56 -10.85
C GLU A 46 -12.52 12.47 -9.86
N ILE A 47 -13.52 11.65 -10.21
CA ILE A 47 -13.91 10.43 -9.48
C ILE A 47 -12.71 9.50 -9.35
N TYR A 48 -12.03 9.18 -10.46
CA TYR A 48 -10.86 8.31 -10.44
C TYR A 48 -9.73 8.83 -9.53
N ARG A 49 -9.51 10.15 -9.54
CA ARG A 49 -8.55 10.82 -8.65
C ARG A 49 -8.97 10.74 -7.17
N ILE A 50 -10.24 10.98 -6.86
CA ILE A 50 -10.78 10.91 -5.50
C ILE A 50 -10.61 9.49 -4.92
N PHE A 51 -10.80 8.46 -5.75
CA PHE A 51 -10.72 7.06 -5.32
C PHE A 51 -9.32 6.45 -5.46
N ASN A 52 -8.29 7.26 -5.73
CA ASN A 52 -6.89 6.86 -5.77
C ASN A 52 -6.66 5.60 -6.60
N GLU A 53 -7.18 5.60 -7.83
CA GLU A 53 -6.97 4.54 -8.83
C GLU A 53 -7.56 3.15 -8.50
N LYS A 54 -8.42 3.05 -7.48
CA LYS A 54 -9.20 1.82 -7.25
C LYS A 54 -10.04 1.50 -8.49
N GLU A 55 -10.33 0.21 -8.72
CA GLU A 55 -11.26 -0.15 -9.79
C GLU A 55 -12.64 0.45 -9.50
N VAL A 56 -13.03 1.42 -10.33
CA VAL A 56 -14.31 2.10 -10.27
C VAL A 56 -15.13 1.70 -11.49
N ALA A 57 -16.37 1.25 -11.28
CA ALA A 57 -17.35 1.12 -12.34
C ALA A 57 -18.31 2.32 -12.30
N VAL A 58 -18.56 2.92 -13.45
CA VAL A 58 -19.44 4.09 -13.57
C VAL A 58 -20.66 3.70 -14.42
N GLN A 59 -21.86 3.97 -13.92
CA GLN A 59 -23.11 3.76 -14.64
C GLN A 59 -23.86 5.08 -14.78
N LEU A 60 -24.48 5.27 -15.95
CA LEU A 60 -25.39 6.38 -16.23
C LEU A 60 -26.80 5.81 -16.33
N ASN A 61 -27.76 6.43 -15.65
CA ASN A 61 -29.16 6.04 -15.76
C ASN A 61 -29.97 7.01 -16.63
N SER A 62 -31.22 6.62 -16.95
CA SER A 62 -32.15 7.42 -17.76
C SER A 62 -32.51 8.77 -17.15
N ASN A 63 -32.22 8.98 -15.86
CA ASN A 63 -32.47 10.22 -15.14
C ASN A 63 -31.24 11.15 -15.12
N SER A 64 -30.21 10.85 -15.93
CA SER A 64 -28.96 11.62 -16.01
C SER A 64 -28.16 11.65 -14.71
N GLU A 65 -28.21 10.56 -13.94
CA GLU A 65 -27.45 10.37 -12.71
C GLU A 65 -26.22 9.47 -12.96
N ILE A 66 -25.08 9.79 -12.32
CA ILE A 66 -23.80 9.04 -12.45
C ILE A 66 -23.57 8.18 -11.22
N ILE A 67 -23.94 6.90 -11.28
CA ILE A 67 -23.67 5.94 -10.20
C ILE A 67 -22.21 5.49 -10.25
N VAL A 68 -21.54 5.54 -9.11
CA VAL A 68 -20.14 5.12 -8.95
C VAL A 68 -20.07 3.89 -8.05
N MET A 69 -19.58 2.78 -8.58
CA MET A 69 -19.41 1.55 -7.81
C MET A 69 -17.92 1.35 -7.54
N LEU A 70 -17.55 1.22 -6.27
CA LEU A 70 -16.22 0.76 -5.92
C LEU A 70 -16.22 -0.76 -5.91
N LYS A 71 -15.33 -1.38 -6.69
CA LYS A 71 -15.12 -2.81 -6.53
C LYS A 71 -14.50 -3.08 -5.16
N LYS A 72 -15.15 -3.97 -4.40
CA LYS A 72 -14.55 -4.55 -3.20
C LYS A 72 -13.26 -5.23 -3.61
N SER A 73 -12.17 -4.89 -2.93
CA SER A 73 -10.93 -5.60 -3.17
C SER A 73 -11.05 -7.05 -2.72
N ASN A 74 -10.66 -7.97 -3.60
CA ASN A 74 -10.56 -9.41 -3.35
C ASN A 74 -9.19 -9.81 -2.80
N LYS A 75 -8.39 -8.85 -2.32
CA LYS A 75 -7.11 -9.10 -1.67
C LYS A 75 -7.33 -9.81 -0.33
N LYS A 76 -6.38 -10.68 0.03
CA LYS A 76 -6.45 -11.51 1.24
C LYS A 76 -6.42 -10.68 2.52
N TYR A 77 -5.68 -9.57 2.51
CA TYR A 77 -5.44 -8.70 3.65
C TYR A 77 -5.82 -7.25 3.33
N LYS A 78 -6.19 -6.47 4.35
CA LYS A 78 -6.41 -5.03 4.19
C LYS A 78 -5.09 -4.28 4.32
N ARG A 79 -4.35 -4.51 5.39
CA ARG A 79 -3.06 -3.86 5.64
C ARG A 79 -1.99 -4.91 5.84
N MET A 80 -0.93 -4.83 5.05
CA MET A 80 0.28 -5.63 5.26
C MET A 80 1.47 -4.75 5.56
N TYR A 81 2.40 -5.33 6.32
CA TYR A 81 3.68 -4.72 6.62
C TYR A 81 4.83 -5.58 6.14
N THR A 82 5.86 -4.95 5.61
CA THR A 82 7.16 -5.58 5.42
C THR A 82 8.26 -4.60 5.81
N SER A 83 9.46 -5.11 6.08
CA SER A 83 10.54 -4.24 6.54
C SER A 83 11.90 -4.77 6.16
N GLY A 84 12.85 -3.86 5.97
CA GLY A 84 14.21 -4.21 5.65
C GLY A 84 15.14 -3.01 5.62
N CYS A 85 16.42 -3.33 5.43
CA CYS A 85 17.44 -2.31 5.18
C CYS A 85 17.25 -1.66 3.81
N PHE A 86 16.93 -2.44 2.77
CA PHE A 86 16.80 -1.96 1.39
C PHE A 86 18.06 -1.27 0.84
N ASP A 87 19.23 -1.60 1.38
CA ASP A 87 20.52 -1.11 0.93
C ASP A 87 20.89 -1.69 -0.45
N LEU A 88 21.46 -0.87 -1.32
CA LEU A 88 21.70 -1.19 -2.73
C LEU A 88 20.45 -1.83 -3.37
N PHE A 89 19.36 -1.06 -3.44
CA PHE A 89 18.06 -1.55 -3.90
C PHE A 89 18.16 -2.32 -5.23
N HIS A 90 17.49 -3.47 -5.30
CA HIS A 90 17.65 -4.43 -6.40
C HIS A 90 16.38 -5.26 -6.58
N TYR A 91 16.33 -6.07 -7.64
CA TYR A 91 15.14 -6.86 -8.00
C TYR A 91 14.58 -7.71 -6.85
N GLY A 92 15.42 -8.33 -6.03
CA GLY A 92 14.95 -9.08 -4.85
C GLY A 92 14.07 -8.26 -3.89
N HIS A 93 14.39 -6.97 -3.67
CA HIS A 93 13.57 -6.08 -2.86
C HIS A 93 12.26 -5.72 -3.58
N LEU A 94 12.32 -5.37 -4.87
CA LEU A 94 11.12 -5.07 -5.64
C LEU A 94 10.14 -6.26 -5.66
N ASN A 95 10.66 -7.47 -5.87
CA ASN A 95 9.87 -8.70 -5.95
C ASN A 95 9.08 -8.99 -4.66
N ILE A 96 9.69 -8.79 -3.48
CA ILE A 96 8.97 -8.97 -2.20
C ILE A 96 7.89 -7.90 -2.01
N LEU A 97 8.16 -6.65 -2.38
CA LEU A 97 7.18 -5.56 -2.29
C LEU A 97 5.97 -5.83 -3.18
N GLU A 98 6.19 -6.20 -4.45
CA GLU A 98 5.12 -6.52 -5.40
C GLU A 98 4.31 -7.76 -4.98
N LYS A 99 4.97 -8.81 -4.49
CA LYS A 99 4.27 -10.00 -3.95
C LYS A 99 3.41 -9.65 -2.74
N THR A 100 3.90 -8.77 -1.86
CA THR A 100 3.15 -8.32 -0.70
C THR A 100 1.93 -7.49 -1.13
N LYS A 101 2.11 -6.49 -2.01
CA LYS A 101 1.00 -5.68 -2.53
C LYS A 101 -0.04 -6.52 -3.28
N LYS A 102 0.35 -7.62 -3.92
CA LYS A 102 -0.60 -8.55 -4.54
C LYS A 102 -1.55 -9.21 -3.54
N MET A 103 -1.22 -9.23 -2.24
CA MET A 103 -2.01 -9.85 -1.19
C MET A 103 -2.79 -8.85 -0.33
N CYS A 104 -2.49 -7.55 -0.43
CA CYS A 104 -3.11 -6.52 0.40
C CYS A 104 -3.69 -5.33 -0.36
N ASP A 105 -4.57 -4.59 0.32
CA ASP A 105 -5.08 -3.31 -0.17
C ASP A 105 -4.08 -2.17 0.08
N TYR A 106 -3.38 -2.24 1.21
CA TYR A 106 -2.45 -1.22 1.69
C TYR A 106 -1.16 -1.85 2.20
N LEU A 107 -0.02 -1.43 1.65
CA LEU A 107 1.32 -1.90 1.98
C LEU A 107 2.10 -0.80 2.68
N ILE A 108 2.42 -1.08 3.95
CA ILE A 108 3.32 -0.25 4.76
C ILE A 108 4.71 -0.89 4.74
N VAL A 109 5.73 -0.10 4.43
CA VAL A 109 7.12 -0.57 4.39
C VAL A 109 7.94 0.13 5.48
N GLY A 110 8.48 -0.66 6.40
CA GLY A 110 9.46 -0.20 7.38
C GLY A 110 10.87 -0.19 6.82
N VAL A 111 11.46 1.00 6.65
CA VAL A 111 12.87 1.13 6.27
C VAL A 111 13.72 1.26 7.53
N SER A 112 14.63 0.31 7.75
CA SER A 112 15.51 0.31 8.92
C SER A 112 16.43 1.53 8.91
N THR A 113 16.53 2.25 10.03
CA THR A 113 17.46 3.40 10.14
C THR A 113 18.92 2.95 10.20
N ASP A 114 19.85 3.88 9.96
CA ASP A 114 21.28 3.57 9.99
C ASP A 114 21.72 3.14 11.40
N GLU A 115 21.15 3.74 12.44
CA GLU A 115 21.40 3.40 13.85
C GLU A 115 20.92 1.99 14.18
N LEU A 116 19.73 1.61 13.71
CA LEU A 116 19.22 0.25 13.90
C LEU A 116 20.12 -0.77 13.21
N ILE A 117 20.53 -0.49 11.97
CA ILE A 117 21.38 -1.42 11.22
C ILE A 117 22.78 -1.52 11.85
N LEU A 118 23.35 -0.41 12.31
CA LEU A 118 24.61 -0.39 13.04
C LEU A 118 24.51 -1.23 14.32
N LYS A 119 23.44 -1.04 15.12
CA LYS A 119 23.21 -1.80 16.34
C LYS A 119 23.09 -3.30 16.09
N GLU A 120 22.37 -3.70 15.04
CA GLU A 120 22.05 -5.10 14.78
C GLU A 120 23.11 -5.86 13.96
N LYS A 121 23.90 -5.16 13.14
CA LYS A 121 24.87 -5.77 12.22
C LYS A 121 26.31 -5.28 12.40
N GLY A 122 26.56 -4.35 13.32
CA GLY A 122 27.89 -3.79 13.59
C GLY A 122 28.45 -2.91 12.46
N LYS A 123 27.63 -2.56 11.47
CA LYS A 123 28.04 -1.73 10.33
C LYS A 123 26.87 -0.94 9.78
N VAL A 124 27.15 0.25 9.26
CA VAL A 124 26.16 1.06 8.55
C VAL A 124 25.90 0.53 7.13
N PRO A 125 24.70 0.78 6.55
CA PRO A 125 24.45 0.59 5.13
C PRO A 125 25.40 1.41 4.25
N VAL A 126 25.54 1.04 2.97
CA VAL A 126 26.29 1.86 2.00
C VAL A 126 25.51 3.13 1.68
N ILE A 127 24.20 3.00 1.48
CA ILE A 127 23.30 4.12 1.18
C ILE A 127 22.65 4.60 2.49
N PRO A 128 22.71 5.90 2.84
CA PRO A 128 22.09 6.44 4.05
C PRO A 128 20.57 6.22 4.11
N TYR A 129 20.01 6.22 5.31
CA TYR A 129 18.59 5.99 5.57
C TYR A 129 17.65 6.83 4.71
N HIS A 130 17.89 8.15 4.62
CA HIS A 130 17.00 9.06 3.92
C HIS A 130 16.92 8.77 2.41
N GLU A 131 18.03 8.38 1.79
CA GLU A 131 18.09 7.98 0.38
C GLU A 131 17.36 6.64 0.16
N ARG A 132 17.62 5.65 1.02
CA ARG A 132 16.92 4.35 0.97
C ARG A 132 15.41 4.54 1.13
N LYS A 133 14.98 5.36 2.09
CA LYS A 133 13.57 5.73 2.29
C LYS A 133 12.99 6.34 1.03
N ARG A 134 13.68 7.32 0.43
CA ARG A 134 13.21 8.01 -0.78
C ARG A 134 13.03 7.06 -1.96
N VAL A 135 13.92 6.08 -2.12
CA VAL A 135 13.78 5.02 -3.12
C VAL A 135 12.51 4.22 -2.88
N ILE A 136 12.27 3.75 -1.65
CA ILE A 136 11.07 2.95 -1.32
C ILE A 136 9.78 3.76 -1.52
N GLU A 137 9.77 5.05 -1.17
CA GLU A 137 8.62 5.95 -1.41
C GLU A 137 8.32 6.17 -2.89
N SER A 138 9.28 5.91 -3.79
CA SER A 138 9.09 6.03 -5.23
C SER A 138 8.54 4.75 -5.88
N ILE A 139 8.44 3.65 -5.14
CA ILE A 139 7.96 2.37 -5.66
C ILE A 139 6.43 2.38 -5.68
N SER A 140 5.86 2.23 -6.87
CA SER A 140 4.41 2.35 -7.11
C SER A 140 3.53 1.40 -6.30
N CYS A 141 4.05 0.24 -5.89
CA CYS A 141 3.31 -0.74 -5.11
C CYS A 141 3.32 -0.48 -3.59
N VAL A 142 4.02 0.55 -3.13
CA VAL A 142 4.15 0.92 -1.72
C VAL A 142 3.23 2.11 -1.42
N ASP A 143 2.35 1.97 -0.41
CA ASP A 143 1.39 3.01 -0.07
C ASP A 143 1.90 3.93 1.05
N GLU A 144 2.73 3.40 1.96
CA GLU A 144 3.27 4.15 3.10
C GLU A 144 4.67 3.65 3.46
N VAL A 145 5.57 4.58 3.79
CA VAL A 145 6.94 4.26 4.24
C VAL A 145 7.17 4.85 5.62
N ILE A 146 7.55 4.00 6.57
CA ILE A 146 7.82 4.40 7.96
C ILE A 146 9.27 4.10 8.34
N ALA A 147 9.80 4.90 9.27
CA ALA A 147 11.08 4.59 9.90
C ALA A 147 10.93 3.34 10.78
N GLN A 148 11.79 2.34 10.56
CA GLN A 148 11.93 1.24 11.48
C GLN A 148 13.15 1.50 12.38
N VAL A 149 12.87 1.94 13.60
CA VAL A 149 13.90 2.28 14.61
C VAL A 149 14.22 1.13 15.56
N ASP A 150 13.36 0.10 15.63
CA ASP A 150 13.57 -1.09 16.46
C ASP A 150 13.01 -2.39 15.79
N LYS A 151 13.08 -3.50 16.52
CA LYS A 151 12.61 -4.83 16.09
C LYS A 151 11.26 -5.24 16.69
N ASN A 152 10.55 -4.35 17.39
CA ASN A 152 9.27 -4.65 18.00
C ASN A 152 8.15 -4.69 16.95
N LYS A 153 7.98 -5.87 16.35
CA LYS A 153 6.94 -6.09 15.32
C LYS A 153 5.53 -6.02 15.88
N GLN A 154 5.30 -6.42 17.14
CA GLN A 154 3.98 -6.35 17.75
C GLN A 154 3.51 -4.89 17.88
N LYS A 155 4.40 -3.98 18.26
CA LYS A 155 4.07 -2.54 18.31
C LYS A 155 3.58 -2.03 16.95
N ILE A 156 4.26 -2.41 15.86
CA ILE A 156 3.83 -2.03 14.50
C ILE A 156 2.46 -2.64 14.16
N VAL A 157 2.23 -3.89 14.55
CA VAL A 157 0.93 -4.55 14.35
C VAL A 157 -0.19 -3.77 15.01
N ASP A 158 0.01 -3.35 16.26
CA ASP A 158 -0.99 -2.66 17.05
C ASP A 158 -1.22 -1.22 16.56
N ASP A 159 -0.14 -0.45 16.36
CA ASP A 159 -0.20 0.96 15.95
C ASP A 159 -0.82 1.15 14.56
N TYR A 160 -0.52 0.24 13.62
CA TYR A 160 -0.90 0.37 12.21
C TYR A 160 -2.00 -0.60 11.77
N GLN A 161 -2.56 -1.38 12.71
CA GLN A 161 -3.61 -2.37 12.45
C GLN A 161 -3.22 -3.35 11.32
N ILE A 162 -2.06 -3.98 11.48
CA ILE A 162 -1.51 -4.88 10.46
C ILE A 162 -2.20 -6.25 10.53
N ASP A 163 -2.77 -6.69 9.41
CA ASP A 163 -3.39 -8.02 9.31
C ASP A 163 -2.34 -9.12 9.09
N ALA A 164 -1.29 -8.81 8.34
CA ALA A 164 -0.20 -9.75 8.07
C ALA A 164 1.15 -9.06 7.80
N ILE A 165 2.22 -9.74 8.20
CA ILE A 165 3.60 -9.34 7.89
C ILE A 165 4.16 -10.27 6.81
N SER A 166 4.82 -9.71 5.79
CA SER A 166 5.58 -10.50 4.83
C SER A 166 7.09 -10.44 5.09
N VAL A 167 7.74 -11.61 4.98
CA VAL A 167 9.19 -11.79 5.13
C VAL A 167 9.74 -12.83 4.17
N GLY A 168 11.06 -12.87 4.03
CA GLY A 168 11.75 -13.97 3.37
C GLY A 168 11.60 -15.29 4.14
N ASP A 169 11.64 -16.41 3.43
CA ASP A 169 11.54 -17.75 4.01
C ASP A 169 12.74 -18.16 4.87
N ASP A 170 13.84 -17.41 4.81
CA ASP A 170 14.97 -17.49 5.73
C ASP A 170 14.57 -17.24 7.20
N TRP A 171 13.44 -16.57 7.43
CA TRP A 171 12.89 -16.33 8.78
C TRP A 171 12.01 -17.46 9.32
N LYS A 172 11.69 -18.49 8.54
CA LYS A 172 10.84 -19.59 9.00
C LYS A 172 11.44 -20.24 10.26
N GLY A 173 10.61 -20.41 11.27
CA GLY A 173 10.99 -20.98 12.58
C GLY A 173 11.78 -20.03 13.50
N ARG A 174 12.16 -18.83 13.03
CA ARG A 174 12.93 -17.83 13.80
C ARG A 174 12.24 -16.48 13.91
N PHE A 175 11.18 -16.25 13.14
CA PHE A 175 10.43 -14.99 13.18
C PHE A 175 9.77 -14.80 14.56
N PRO A 176 9.88 -13.61 15.19
CA PRO A 176 9.22 -13.34 16.46
C PRO A 176 7.72 -13.58 16.38
N LYS A 177 7.13 -14.11 17.47
CA LYS A 177 5.67 -14.28 17.54
C LYS A 177 5.00 -12.91 17.52
N THR A 178 3.95 -12.79 16.72
CA THR A 178 3.04 -11.64 16.66
C THR A 178 1.59 -12.13 16.64
N THR A 179 0.64 -11.24 16.91
CA THR A 179 -0.79 -11.54 16.83
C THR A 179 -1.31 -11.65 15.39
N CYS A 180 -0.63 -11.04 14.42
CA CYS A 180 -1.01 -11.07 13.01
C CYS A 180 -0.49 -12.30 12.25
N TYR A 181 -0.98 -12.53 11.03
CA TYR A 181 -0.49 -13.60 10.16
C TYR A 181 0.92 -13.31 9.64
N ILE A 182 1.72 -14.35 9.39
CA ILE A 182 3.04 -14.22 8.76
C ILE A 182 3.03 -14.91 7.40
N GLU A 183 3.37 -14.17 6.36
CA GLU A 183 3.51 -14.64 5.00
C GLU A 183 4.99 -14.76 4.63
N TYR A 184 5.41 -15.94 4.19
CA TYR A 184 6.80 -16.22 3.83
C TYR A 184 6.95 -16.32 2.32
N PHE A 185 7.87 -15.55 1.75
CA PHE A 185 8.20 -15.62 0.34
C PHE A 185 9.57 -16.24 0.12
N LYS A 186 9.66 -17.13 -0.88
CA LYS A 186 10.95 -17.71 -1.29
C LYS A 186 11.93 -16.60 -1.65
N TYR A 187 13.14 -16.69 -1.12
CA TYR A 187 14.25 -15.79 -1.45
C TYR A 187 14.50 -15.74 -2.97
N THR A 188 14.86 -14.54 -3.47
CA THR A 188 15.21 -14.35 -4.89
C THR A 188 16.72 -14.55 -5.07
N GLU A 189 17.13 -15.75 -5.48
CA GLU A 189 18.53 -16.19 -5.49
C GLU A 189 19.45 -15.41 -6.44
N SER A 190 18.91 -14.78 -7.49
CA SER A 190 19.72 -14.13 -8.54
C SER A 190 20.44 -12.85 -8.11
N VAL A 191 20.04 -12.21 -6.99
CA VAL A 191 20.67 -10.96 -6.54
C VAL A 191 20.54 -10.75 -5.03
N SER A 192 21.58 -10.18 -4.41
CA SER A 192 21.59 -9.75 -3.02
C SER A 192 22.49 -8.54 -2.80
N SER A 193 22.24 -7.75 -1.76
CA SER A 193 23.16 -6.67 -1.37
C SER A 193 24.57 -7.20 -1.08
N THR A 194 24.72 -8.44 -0.59
CA THR A 194 26.05 -9.06 -0.39
C THR A 194 26.77 -9.30 -1.70
N ILE A 195 26.08 -9.88 -2.69
CA ILE A 195 26.64 -10.10 -4.04
C ILE A 195 27.06 -8.76 -4.66
N LEU A 196 26.21 -7.74 -4.58
CA LEU A 196 26.52 -6.41 -5.11
C LEU A 196 27.72 -5.77 -4.42
N LYS A 197 27.77 -5.82 -3.08
CA LYS A 197 28.90 -5.28 -2.31
C LYS A 197 30.22 -5.93 -2.66
N ASN A 198 30.23 -7.25 -2.83
CA ASN A 198 31.44 -7.99 -3.24
C ASN A 198 31.84 -7.65 -4.68
N THR A 199 30.87 -7.59 -5.60
CA THR A 199 31.11 -7.28 -7.01
C THR A 199 31.68 -5.88 -7.20
N LEU A 200 31.15 -4.90 -6.47
CA LEU A 200 31.57 -3.50 -6.52
C LEU A 200 32.75 -3.19 -5.60
N GLN A 201 33.30 -4.18 -4.89
CA GLN A 201 34.41 -4.03 -3.93
C GLN A 201 34.13 -2.95 -2.86
N LEU A 202 32.87 -2.86 -2.43
CA LEU A 202 32.41 -1.89 -1.42
C LEU A 202 32.69 -2.34 0.02
N VAL A 203 33.16 -3.58 0.20
CA VAL A 203 33.60 -4.10 1.50
C VAL A 203 35.12 -4.09 1.50
N LYS A 204 35.72 -3.20 2.30
CA LYS A 204 37.10 -3.36 2.77
C LYS A 204 37.08 -4.14 4.08
#